data_AF-A0A7M7P7A6-F1
#
_entry.id   AF-A0A7M7P7A6-F1
#
_cell.length_a   1.000
_cell.length_b   1.000
_cell.length_c   1.000
_cell.angle_alpha   90.00
_cell.angle_beta   90.00
_cell.angle_gamma   90.00
#
_symmetry.space_group_name_H-M   'P 1'
#
loop_
_entity.id
_entity.type
_entity.pdbx_description
1 polymer ?
#
loop_
_entity_poly.entity_id
_entity_poly.type
_entity_poly.pdbx_seq_one_letter_code
_entity_poly.pdbx_strand_id
1 'polypeptide(L)'
;MGKTHADYALDGFEKLQVLDIGRNQLSSLYNGSFCGLKSLIDLNLSVNKITTLRLYQSNIHEIKTVPWNATNLQTLNLANNNLISVNRNTFVGLRNLKFLDLSRNHNPLDISVDAFEETSSLEKIIMKDLVKFTMTGSFRNMHQLVFLDMSYLSSRLEITSHDQFSHTSALRILNLSRTKIKAEDLVQLQSNRPLFSGLVSLRTLKLPLNLFDDFHHVPNAFTTLWNLHELDLTDCQITQIDSGIFRNLTSLTDLLLAKNLIKIIPAKAFQDLQKLRNLNLASNYITVIEKQLFSRTSSLQYLYLQNNQISTIDSFTLLPTSLKVLIIANNPFTCTCQLAWFREWLDKVNTTIYQRNETRCSSTSFKSLNNQTIWSFHPEDYCGVNIYLIVGVSLAIVTVLSLSVLVYQKRWWLNHKRFLLKLAIVGYQEIIENQGPEDYEYQLNLMFREDDEWWINDCMKPFLQGRMPHLEHIVFGDSGLHPGSFYLNAIYDVIENSYKTVLLLSNQSVEDTWFMTKLRMAVEHMNDTKLEKIILIFLEDIDDDHLPYLVRLLLSRNKPYLLWVDDDEDAQEFFWAKFEKSMRANREMNNVIPV
;
A
#
# COMPACT_ATOMS: atom_id res chain seq x y z
N MET A 1 74.46 -54.68 33.72
CA MET A 1 73.74 -53.66 32.93
C MET A 1 72.27 -53.70 33.31
N GLY A 2 71.87 -52.90 34.30
CA GLY A 2 70.50 -52.84 34.79
C GLY A 2 69.65 -51.97 33.89
N LYS A 3 68.51 -52.50 33.42
CA LYS A 3 67.43 -51.69 32.85
C LYS A 3 66.79 -50.93 34.02
N THR A 4 67.04 -49.63 34.10
CA THR A 4 66.21 -48.73 34.90
C THR A 4 64.85 -48.65 34.23
N HIS A 5 63.87 -49.42 34.72
CA HIS A 5 62.47 -49.11 34.49
C HIS A 5 62.23 -47.73 35.10
N ALA A 6 61.84 -46.75 34.27
CA ALA A 6 61.25 -45.55 34.80
C ALA A 6 59.86 -45.96 35.31
N ASP A 7 59.73 -46.15 36.61
CA ASP A 7 58.45 -46.45 37.26
C ASP A 7 57.54 -45.22 37.12
N TYR A 8 56.73 -45.18 36.05
CA TYR A 8 55.67 -44.18 35.93
C TYR A 8 54.52 -44.59 36.83
N ALA A 9 53.88 -43.63 37.51
CA ALA A 9 52.85 -43.88 38.53
C ALA A 9 51.64 -44.69 38.03
N LEU A 10 51.40 -44.71 36.72
CA LEU A 10 50.27 -45.38 36.07
C LEU A 10 50.73 -46.41 35.01
N ASP A 11 51.99 -46.85 35.07
CA ASP A 11 52.50 -47.88 34.16
C ASP A 11 51.75 -49.22 34.38
N GLY A 12 51.47 -49.95 33.30
CA GLY A 12 50.72 -51.21 33.33
C GLY A 12 49.19 -51.11 33.18
N PHE A 13 48.59 -49.91 33.23
CA PHE A 13 47.15 -49.71 33.02
C PHE A 13 46.77 -49.50 31.53
N GLU A 14 47.33 -50.30 30.63
CA GLU A 14 47.21 -50.07 29.17
C GLU A 14 45.76 -50.12 28.64
N LYS A 15 44.85 -50.82 29.34
CA LYS A 15 43.43 -50.95 28.98
C LYS A 15 42.52 -49.90 29.62
N LEU A 16 43.05 -49.02 30.48
CA LEU A 16 42.25 -48.02 31.18
C LEU A 16 41.69 -46.99 30.19
N GLN A 17 40.38 -46.77 30.21
CA GLN A 17 39.67 -45.87 29.29
C GLN A 17 39.24 -44.56 29.94
N VAL A 18 38.96 -44.57 31.25
CA VAL A 18 38.48 -43.40 31.99
C VAL A 18 39.36 -43.22 33.21
N LEU A 19 39.87 -42.01 33.41
CA LEU A 19 40.63 -41.62 34.59
C LEU A 19 40.07 -40.33 35.15
N ASP A 20 39.48 -40.41 36.34
CA ASP A 20 39.04 -39.24 37.09
C ASP A 20 39.97 -39.01 38.28
N ILE A 21 40.75 -37.94 38.17
CA ILE A 21 41.62 -37.41 39.23
C ILE A 21 41.27 -35.95 39.52
N GLY A 22 40.01 -35.59 39.32
CA GLY A 22 39.47 -34.31 39.71
C GLY A 22 39.36 -34.17 41.23
N ARG A 23 39.17 -32.93 41.71
CA ARG A 23 39.03 -32.59 43.15
C ARG A 23 40.22 -33.03 44.00
N ASN A 24 41.42 -32.99 43.42
CA ASN A 24 42.67 -33.23 44.13
C ASN A 24 43.41 -31.91 44.36
N GLN A 25 44.68 -31.99 44.75
CA GLN A 25 45.55 -30.84 44.99
C GLN A 25 46.70 -30.78 43.96
N LEU A 26 46.49 -31.33 42.76
CA LEU A 26 47.53 -31.41 41.73
C LEU A 26 47.92 -30.01 41.27
N SER A 27 49.19 -29.63 41.45
CA SER A 27 49.73 -28.33 41.04
C SER A 27 50.45 -28.34 39.70
N SER A 28 50.96 -29.51 39.30
CA SER A 28 51.74 -29.72 38.08
C SER A 28 51.48 -31.11 37.51
N LEU A 29 51.56 -31.21 36.18
CA LEU A 29 51.57 -32.48 35.46
C LEU A 29 52.91 -32.61 34.74
N TYR A 30 53.58 -33.74 34.92
CA TYR A 30 54.88 -34.03 34.29
C TYR A 30 54.70 -34.94 33.08
N ASN A 31 55.67 -34.88 32.16
CA ASN A 31 55.74 -35.65 30.92
C ASN A 31 55.31 -37.13 31.04
N GLY A 32 55.82 -37.83 32.05
CA GLY A 32 55.55 -39.26 32.26
C GLY A 32 54.24 -39.60 32.98
N SER A 33 53.45 -38.61 33.41
CA SER A 33 52.31 -38.85 34.33
C SER A 33 51.24 -39.76 33.74
N PHE A 34 51.12 -39.79 32.40
CA PHE A 34 50.15 -40.61 31.66
C PHE A 34 50.85 -41.59 30.71
N CYS A 35 52.13 -41.89 30.94
CA CYS A 35 52.85 -42.86 30.12
C CYS A 35 52.20 -44.25 30.24
N GLY A 36 52.03 -44.95 29.13
CA GLY A 36 51.41 -46.29 29.10
C GLY A 36 49.88 -46.30 28.98
N LEU A 37 49.20 -45.17 29.17
CA LEU A 37 47.73 -45.06 29.09
C LEU A 37 47.21 -44.91 27.65
N LYS A 38 47.59 -45.85 26.77
CA LYS A 38 47.27 -45.81 25.33
C LYS A 38 45.77 -45.95 25.04
N SER A 39 44.99 -46.58 25.92
CA SER A 39 43.53 -46.75 25.73
C SER A 39 42.70 -45.65 26.37
N LEU A 40 43.32 -44.62 26.97
CA LEU A 40 42.60 -43.58 27.69
C LEU A 40 41.78 -42.72 26.72
N ILE A 41 40.49 -42.56 27.01
CA ILE A 41 39.50 -41.83 26.21
C ILE A 41 39.02 -40.59 26.97
N ASP A 42 38.83 -40.70 28.29
CA ASP A 42 38.34 -39.61 29.14
C ASP A 42 39.28 -39.37 30.32
N LEU A 43 39.69 -38.11 30.48
CA LEU A 43 40.57 -37.64 31.54
C LEU A 43 39.94 -36.42 32.22
N ASN A 44 39.54 -36.61 33.48
CA ASN A 44 39.07 -35.54 34.33
C ASN A 44 40.15 -35.07 35.30
N LEU A 45 40.61 -33.83 35.11
CA LEU A 45 41.59 -33.12 35.92
C LEU A 45 40.97 -31.89 36.60
N SER A 46 39.64 -31.79 36.63
CA SER A 46 38.95 -30.61 37.14
C SER A 46 39.11 -30.41 38.64
N VAL A 47 38.98 -29.18 39.12
CA VAL A 47 39.07 -28.84 40.56
C VAL A 47 40.42 -29.27 41.13
N ASN A 48 41.49 -28.75 40.54
CA ASN A 48 42.86 -28.96 41.00
C ASN A 48 43.56 -27.59 41.10
N LYS A 49 44.88 -27.57 41.22
CA LYS A 49 45.71 -26.35 41.30
C LYS A 49 46.67 -26.24 40.12
N ILE A 50 46.35 -26.85 38.98
CA ILE A 50 47.25 -26.97 37.83
C ILE A 50 47.46 -25.58 37.24
N THR A 51 48.72 -25.15 37.18
CA THR A 51 49.09 -23.83 36.63
C THR A 51 49.59 -23.91 35.20
N THR A 52 50.29 -24.99 34.86
CA THR A 52 50.87 -25.21 33.54
C THR A 52 50.86 -26.69 33.20
N LEU A 53 50.63 -26.99 31.92
CA LEU A 53 50.77 -28.34 31.35
C LEU A 53 52.14 -28.40 30.66
N ARG A 54 53.22 -28.50 31.46
CA ARG A 54 54.60 -28.50 30.95
C ARG A 54 55.12 -29.92 30.78
N LEU A 55 55.05 -30.44 29.55
CA LEU A 55 55.64 -31.72 29.16
C LEU A 55 57.07 -31.47 28.61
N TYR A 56 58.01 -31.14 29.49
CA TYR A 56 59.44 -31.03 29.12
C TYR A 56 60.24 -32.20 29.68
N GLN A 57 61.29 -32.61 28.96
CA GLN A 57 62.31 -33.52 29.47
C GLN A 57 63.50 -32.68 29.95
N SER A 58 63.67 -32.55 31.27
CA SER A 58 64.83 -31.86 31.84
C SER A 58 66.03 -32.79 31.88
N ASN A 59 66.93 -32.65 30.91
CA ASN A 59 68.37 -32.68 31.12
C ASN A 59 69.08 -32.10 29.89
N ILE A 60 69.71 -30.93 30.08
CA ILE A 60 70.75 -30.32 29.23
C ILE A 60 70.25 -29.54 27.99
N HIS A 61 70.58 -28.24 27.96
CA HIS A 61 70.68 -27.25 26.86
C HIS A 61 69.67 -27.17 25.69
N GLU A 62 68.69 -28.06 25.55
CA GLU A 62 67.58 -27.94 24.61
C GLU A 62 66.28 -28.42 25.27
N ILE A 63 65.31 -27.52 25.43
CA ILE A 63 63.97 -27.85 25.90
C ILE A 63 63.23 -28.53 24.73
N LYS A 64 63.33 -29.86 24.64
CA LYS A 64 62.49 -30.65 23.71
C LYS A 64 61.10 -30.81 24.32
N THR A 65 60.10 -30.40 23.56
CA THR A 65 58.67 -30.60 23.87
C THR A 65 58.34 -32.08 23.72
N VAL A 66 57.63 -32.65 24.68
CA VAL A 66 57.23 -34.06 24.63
C VAL A 66 55.72 -34.15 24.45
N PRO A 67 55.24 -34.91 23.44
CA PRO A 67 53.82 -35.07 23.20
C PRO A 67 53.14 -35.86 24.33
N TRP A 68 51.84 -35.65 24.48
CA TRP A 68 50.99 -36.50 25.31
C TRP A 68 51.05 -37.95 24.82
N ASN A 69 51.29 -38.89 25.74
CA ASN A 69 51.31 -40.33 25.41
C ASN A 69 49.88 -40.93 25.31
N ALA A 70 48.87 -40.25 25.87
CA ALA A 70 47.46 -40.62 25.79
C ALA A 70 46.86 -40.22 24.42
N THR A 71 47.34 -40.80 23.33
CA THR A 71 46.99 -40.39 21.95
C THR A 71 45.53 -40.67 21.56
N ASN A 72 44.84 -41.57 22.28
CA ASN A 72 43.43 -41.90 22.05
C ASN A 72 42.45 -41.02 22.85
N LEU A 73 42.97 -40.05 23.62
CA LEU A 73 42.15 -39.21 24.47
C LEU A 73 41.17 -38.38 23.63
N GLN A 74 39.89 -38.45 23.98
CA GLN A 74 38.80 -37.74 23.31
C GLN A 74 38.23 -36.62 24.18
N THR A 75 38.29 -36.79 25.51
CA THR A 75 37.68 -35.86 26.47
C THR A 75 38.75 -35.45 27.48
N LEU A 76 38.97 -34.14 27.62
CA LEU A 76 39.88 -33.56 28.58
C LEU A 76 39.19 -32.44 29.36
N ASN A 77 39.00 -32.65 30.67
CA ASN A 77 38.41 -31.66 31.55
C ASN A 77 39.48 -31.03 32.45
N LEU A 78 39.77 -29.76 32.23
CA LEU A 78 40.72 -28.94 33.00
C LEU A 78 40.01 -27.81 33.75
N ALA A 79 38.69 -27.89 33.93
CA ALA A 79 37.93 -26.83 34.57
C ALA A 79 38.31 -26.63 36.05
N ASN A 80 38.14 -25.43 36.60
CA ASN A 80 38.47 -25.09 38.00
C ASN A 80 39.95 -25.41 38.32
N ASN A 81 40.86 -24.84 37.54
CA ASN A 81 42.30 -24.91 37.76
C ASN A 81 42.87 -23.48 37.77
N ASN A 82 44.21 -23.37 37.73
CA ASN A 82 44.92 -22.10 37.75
C ASN A 82 45.73 -21.90 36.46
N LEU A 83 45.26 -22.42 35.32
CA LEU A 83 45.97 -22.35 34.05
C LEU A 83 46.21 -20.90 33.65
N ILE A 84 47.45 -20.60 33.24
CA ILE A 84 47.88 -19.25 32.87
C ILE A 84 47.99 -19.11 31.36
N SER A 85 48.45 -20.16 30.67
CA SER A 85 48.58 -20.12 29.22
C SER A 85 48.34 -21.46 28.55
N VAL A 86 47.80 -21.40 27.33
CA VAL A 86 47.69 -22.49 26.37
C VAL A 86 48.39 -22.05 25.10
N ASN A 87 49.35 -22.85 24.66
CA ASN A 87 50.12 -22.61 23.44
C ASN A 87 50.24 -23.87 22.59
N ARG A 88 50.88 -23.75 21.42
CA ARG A 88 51.10 -24.87 20.48
C ARG A 88 51.67 -26.14 21.11
N ASN A 89 52.45 -26.01 22.18
CA ASN A 89 53.10 -27.14 22.85
C ASN A 89 52.20 -27.83 23.90
N THR A 90 51.05 -27.24 24.23
CA THR A 90 50.21 -27.66 25.37
C THR A 90 49.47 -28.97 25.10
N PHE A 91 48.98 -29.17 23.87
CA PHE A 91 48.14 -30.30 23.49
C PHE A 91 48.76 -31.19 22.39
N VAL A 92 50.07 -31.10 22.17
CA VAL A 92 50.77 -31.90 21.16
C VAL A 92 50.54 -33.39 21.42
N GLY A 93 50.14 -34.13 20.38
CA GLY A 93 49.85 -35.57 20.47
C GLY A 93 48.37 -35.92 20.73
N LEU A 94 47.53 -34.95 21.12
CA LEU A 94 46.10 -35.15 21.37
C LEU A 94 45.23 -35.02 20.10
N ARG A 95 45.59 -35.74 19.04
CA ARG A 95 44.95 -35.63 17.71
C ARG A 95 43.53 -36.17 17.61
N ASN A 96 43.08 -36.89 18.64
CA ASN A 96 41.73 -37.46 18.73
C ASN A 96 40.83 -36.69 19.72
N LEU A 97 41.32 -35.57 20.28
CA LEU A 97 40.60 -34.80 21.27
C LEU A 97 39.37 -34.14 20.65
N LYS A 98 38.19 -34.44 21.18
CA LYS A 98 36.90 -33.93 20.71
C LYS A 98 36.31 -32.90 21.66
N PHE A 99 36.51 -33.08 22.96
CA PHE A 99 35.98 -32.22 24.00
C PHE A 99 37.07 -31.67 24.89
N LEU A 100 37.05 -30.36 25.10
CA LEU A 100 37.95 -29.65 26.00
C LEU A 100 37.18 -28.67 26.88
N ASP A 101 37.36 -28.77 28.20
CA ASP A 101 36.82 -27.82 29.17
C ASP A 101 37.96 -27.06 29.89
N LEU A 102 38.01 -25.75 29.71
CA LEU A 102 38.94 -24.81 30.32
C LEU A 102 38.21 -23.83 31.26
N SER A 103 36.97 -24.12 31.66
CA SER A 103 36.15 -23.20 32.46
C SER A 103 36.76 -22.92 33.84
N ARG A 104 36.47 -21.75 34.41
CA ARG A 104 36.87 -21.38 35.78
C ARG A 104 38.37 -21.52 36.03
N ASN A 105 39.19 -21.18 35.03
CA ASN A 105 40.61 -20.97 35.29
C ASN A 105 40.77 -19.57 35.89
N HIS A 106 41.18 -19.53 37.16
CA HIS A 106 41.14 -18.31 37.99
C HIS A 106 42.21 -17.27 37.64
N ASN A 107 43.18 -17.64 36.81
CA ASN A 107 44.17 -16.71 36.29
C ASN A 107 43.72 -16.14 34.93
N PRO A 108 44.23 -14.98 34.50
CA PRO A 108 44.13 -14.55 33.11
C PRO A 108 44.68 -15.67 32.21
N LEU A 109 43.80 -16.25 31.39
CA LEU A 109 44.15 -17.37 30.52
C LEU A 109 44.53 -16.82 29.15
N ASP A 110 45.82 -16.88 28.82
CA ASP A 110 46.31 -16.50 27.51
C ASP A 110 46.31 -17.72 26.58
N ILE A 111 45.64 -17.60 25.42
CA ILE A 111 45.59 -18.67 24.41
C ILE A 111 46.22 -18.13 23.14
N SER A 112 47.38 -18.66 22.78
CA SER A 112 48.08 -18.25 21.58
C SER A 112 47.31 -18.63 20.31
N VAL A 113 47.64 -17.97 19.20
CA VAL A 113 46.96 -18.17 17.90
C VAL A 113 47.11 -19.61 17.38
N ASP A 114 48.22 -20.25 17.72
CA ASP A 114 48.62 -21.61 17.33
C ASP A 114 48.28 -22.68 18.38
N ALA A 115 47.54 -22.32 19.44
CA ALA A 115 47.25 -23.19 20.58
C ALA A 115 46.55 -24.51 20.22
N PHE A 116 45.69 -24.50 19.19
CA PHE A 116 44.84 -25.64 18.82
C PHE A 116 45.24 -26.31 17.49
N GLU A 117 46.42 -26.01 16.93
CA GLU A 117 46.87 -26.56 15.63
C GLU A 117 46.91 -28.09 15.59
N GLU A 118 47.40 -28.74 16.66
CA GLU A 118 47.51 -30.20 16.75
C GLU A 118 46.20 -30.88 17.20
N THR A 119 45.18 -30.11 17.58
CA THR A 119 43.88 -30.60 18.08
C THR A 119 42.76 -30.29 17.07
N SER A 120 43.01 -30.56 15.79
CA SER A 120 42.06 -30.29 14.69
C SER A 120 40.76 -31.11 14.76
N SER A 121 40.73 -32.16 15.58
CA SER A 121 39.55 -32.99 15.86
C SER A 121 38.56 -32.39 16.86
N LEU A 122 38.86 -31.22 17.43
CA LEU A 122 38.01 -30.63 18.48
C LEU A 122 36.63 -30.28 17.93
N GLU A 123 35.61 -30.89 18.52
CA GLU A 123 34.20 -30.68 18.21
C GLU A 123 33.56 -29.69 19.20
N LYS A 124 34.04 -29.64 20.44
CA LYS A 124 33.44 -28.86 21.53
C LYS A 124 34.48 -28.28 22.48
N ILE A 125 34.41 -26.98 22.68
CA ILE A 125 35.24 -26.24 23.63
C ILE A 125 34.33 -25.46 24.60
N ILE A 126 34.59 -25.59 25.90
CA ILE A 126 33.94 -24.80 26.95
C ILE A 126 35.00 -23.99 27.70
N MET A 127 34.81 -22.69 27.81
CA MET A 127 35.69 -21.73 28.48
C MET A 127 34.85 -20.70 29.26
N LYS A 128 34.06 -21.19 30.21
CA LYS A 128 33.16 -20.34 30.99
C LYS A 128 33.86 -19.71 32.18
N ASP A 129 33.34 -18.58 32.65
CA ASP A 129 33.69 -18.03 33.98
C ASP A 129 35.19 -17.79 34.10
N LEU A 130 35.75 -17.17 33.05
CA LEU A 130 37.16 -16.77 33.00
C LEU A 130 37.34 -15.36 33.59
N VAL A 131 38.55 -15.07 34.05
CA VAL A 131 38.87 -13.73 34.55
C VAL A 131 39.05 -12.75 33.39
N LYS A 132 39.97 -13.04 32.48
CA LYS A 132 40.28 -12.25 31.29
C LYS A 132 40.61 -13.18 30.13
N PHE A 133 40.19 -12.80 28.93
CA PHE A 133 40.49 -13.50 27.69
C PHE A 133 40.60 -12.49 26.54
N THR A 134 41.57 -12.72 25.65
CA THR A 134 41.79 -11.90 24.46
C THR A 134 41.72 -12.79 23.23
N MET A 135 40.83 -12.44 22.29
CA MET A 135 40.65 -13.13 21.03
C MET A 135 41.72 -12.67 20.03
N THR A 136 42.83 -13.41 19.99
CA THR A 136 44.02 -13.13 19.15
C THR A 136 44.02 -13.83 17.79
N GLY A 137 43.02 -14.68 17.53
CA GLY A 137 42.98 -15.55 16.35
C GLY A 137 43.01 -17.04 16.69
N SER A 138 42.84 -17.40 17.96
CA SER A 138 43.01 -18.77 18.46
C SER A 138 42.03 -19.80 17.86
N PHE A 139 40.90 -19.38 17.27
CA PHE A 139 39.91 -20.31 16.70
C PHE A 139 39.92 -20.37 15.17
N ARG A 140 41.02 -19.98 14.52
CA ARG A 140 41.17 -20.12 13.07
C ARG A 140 41.33 -21.60 12.70
N ASN A 141 40.84 -21.97 11.52
CA ASN A 141 40.98 -23.33 10.95
C ASN A 141 40.39 -24.45 11.81
N MET A 142 39.41 -24.13 12.66
CA MET A 142 38.72 -25.10 13.51
C MET A 142 37.60 -25.80 12.73
N HIS A 143 37.97 -26.63 11.76
CA HIS A 143 37.02 -27.20 10.78
C HIS A 143 35.99 -28.17 11.38
N GLN A 144 36.26 -28.76 12.55
CA GLN A 144 35.35 -29.70 13.21
C GLN A 144 34.61 -29.08 14.40
N LEU A 145 34.93 -27.86 14.79
CA LEU A 145 34.36 -27.23 15.99
C LEU A 145 32.88 -26.92 15.75
N VAL A 146 32.01 -27.57 16.51
CA VAL A 146 30.55 -27.45 16.45
C VAL A 146 30.01 -26.55 17.56
N PHE A 147 30.65 -26.57 18.74
CA PHE A 147 30.18 -25.87 19.93
C PHE A 147 31.32 -25.11 20.61
N LEU A 148 31.11 -23.81 20.81
CA LEU A 148 32.02 -22.94 21.56
C LEU A 148 31.24 -22.12 22.58
N ASP A 149 31.60 -22.23 23.85
CA ASP A 149 31.00 -21.44 24.92
C ASP A 149 32.09 -20.70 25.69
N MET A 150 32.07 -19.37 25.60
CA MET A 150 32.98 -18.44 26.27
C MET A 150 32.20 -17.49 27.18
N SER A 151 31.05 -17.93 27.70
CA SER A 151 30.18 -17.09 28.52
C SER A 151 30.77 -16.79 29.90
N TYR A 152 30.35 -15.67 30.48
CA TYR A 152 30.82 -15.14 31.77
C TYR A 152 32.31 -14.82 31.76
N LEU A 153 32.63 -13.57 31.43
CA LEU A 153 33.97 -13.02 31.59
C LEU A 153 33.96 -11.93 32.67
N SER A 154 34.89 -12.01 33.62
CA SER A 154 35.00 -11.00 34.68
C SER A 154 35.47 -9.65 34.13
N SER A 155 36.41 -9.67 33.18
CA SER A 155 36.87 -8.50 32.40
C SER A 155 36.15 -8.41 31.05
N ARG A 156 36.35 -7.30 30.32
CA ARG A 156 35.87 -7.17 28.93
C ARG A 156 36.61 -8.15 28.03
N LEU A 157 35.88 -8.78 27.11
CA LEU A 157 36.46 -9.57 26.03
C LEU A 157 37.15 -8.63 25.06
N GLU A 158 38.47 -8.76 24.94
CA GLU A 158 39.28 -7.97 24.01
C GLU A 158 39.38 -8.73 22.68
N ILE A 159 39.11 -8.05 21.57
CA ILE A 159 39.21 -8.63 20.21
C ILE A 159 40.31 -7.90 19.46
N THR A 160 41.40 -8.61 19.17
CA THR A 160 42.51 -8.07 18.37
C THR A 160 42.46 -8.58 16.93
N SER A 161 41.80 -9.71 16.68
CA SER A 161 41.65 -10.35 15.37
C SER A 161 40.18 -10.57 15.02
N HIS A 162 39.67 -9.84 14.02
CA HIS A 162 38.29 -9.98 13.51
C HIS A 162 38.11 -11.18 12.55
N ASP A 163 39.22 -11.82 12.17
CA ASP A 163 39.27 -13.03 11.34
C ASP A 163 39.52 -14.30 12.16
N GLN A 164 39.30 -14.24 13.48
CA GLN A 164 39.52 -15.35 14.40
C GLN A 164 38.67 -16.59 14.08
N PHE A 165 37.52 -16.41 13.42
CA PHE A 165 36.67 -17.51 12.94
C PHE A 165 36.90 -17.89 11.47
N SER A 166 38.00 -17.46 10.86
CA SER A 166 38.31 -17.87 9.48
C SER A 166 38.47 -19.39 9.39
N HIS A 167 37.80 -19.98 8.39
CA HIS A 167 37.72 -21.42 8.15
C HIS A 167 37.10 -22.27 9.29
N THR A 168 36.34 -21.65 10.20
CA THR A 168 35.61 -22.30 11.30
C THR A 168 34.13 -22.46 10.96
N SER A 169 33.88 -23.03 9.78
CA SER A 169 32.56 -23.06 9.14
C SER A 169 31.60 -24.09 9.74
N ALA A 170 32.08 -25.06 10.51
CA ALA A 170 31.25 -26.11 11.12
C ALA A 170 30.54 -25.67 12.41
N LEU A 171 30.91 -24.51 12.97
CA LEU A 171 30.38 -24.04 14.24
C LEU A 171 28.87 -23.82 14.14
N ARG A 172 28.13 -24.43 15.06
CA ARG A 172 26.66 -24.35 15.13
C ARG A 172 26.18 -23.51 16.30
N ILE A 173 26.89 -23.56 17.43
CA ILE A 173 26.49 -22.87 18.65
C ILE A 173 27.69 -22.06 19.15
N LEU A 174 27.49 -20.75 19.27
CA LEU A 174 28.43 -19.82 19.87
C LEU A 174 27.76 -19.08 21.02
N ASN A 175 28.33 -19.18 22.21
CA ASN A 175 27.86 -18.48 23.39
C ASN A 175 28.90 -17.47 23.89
N LEU A 176 28.54 -16.18 23.83
CA LEU A 176 29.32 -15.03 24.26
C LEU A 176 28.57 -14.21 25.33
N SER A 177 27.65 -14.86 26.06
CA SER A 177 26.84 -14.21 27.09
C SER A 177 27.72 -13.61 28.19
N ARG A 178 27.40 -12.39 28.63
CA ARG A 178 28.09 -11.73 29.76
C ARG A 178 29.61 -11.68 29.60
N THR A 179 30.08 -11.34 28.40
CA THR A 179 31.52 -11.13 28.10
C THR A 179 31.90 -9.65 28.09
N LYS A 180 30.91 -8.76 28.29
CA LYS A 180 31.05 -7.30 28.19
C LYS A 180 31.60 -6.86 26.83
N ILE A 181 31.43 -7.67 25.79
CA ILE A 181 31.69 -7.31 24.41
C ILE A 181 30.77 -6.14 24.04
N LYS A 182 31.29 -5.18 23.27
CA LYS A 182 30.53 -4.01 22.81
C LYS A 182 30.08 -4.19 21.36
N ALA A 183 29.14 -3.35 20.92
CA ALA A 183 28.63 -3.37 19.56
C ALA A 183 29.75 -3.09 18.53
N GLU A 184 30.64 -2.14 18.83
CA GLU A 184 31.81 -1.80 18.00
C GLU A 184 32.75 -3.00 17.74
N ASP A 185 32.80 -3.98 18.65
CA ASP A 185 33.67 -5.15 18.50
C ASP A 185 33.12 -6.19 17.52
N LEU A 186 31.84 -6.07 17.14
CA LEU A 186 31.18 -7.00 16.21
C LEU A 186 31.56 -6.73 14.76
N VAL A 187 32.05 -5.52 14.45
CA VAL A 187 32.41 -5.10 13.09
C VAL A 187 33.70 -4.30 13.14
N GLN A 188 34.69 -4.72 12.35
CA GLN A 188 35.90 -3.93 12.17
C GLN A 188 35.56 -2.66 11.37
N LEU A 189 35.47 -1.51 12.03
CA LEU A 189 34.97 -0.25 11.43
C LEU A 189 35.72 0.19 10.17
N GLN A 190 37.04 -0.03 10.10
CA GLN A 190 37.86 0.39 8.95
C GLN A 190 37.60 -0.42 7.67
N SER A 191 37.36 -1.73 7.81
CA SER A 191 37.18 -2.66 6.69
C SER A 191 35.72 -3.08 6.51
N ASN A 192 34.84 -2.61 7.40
CA ASN A 192 33.44 -3.01 7.51
C ASN A 192 33.26 -4.54 7.58
N ARG A 193 34.22 -5.24 8.19
CA ARG A 193 34.25 -6.71 8.24
C ARG A 193 33.58 -7.23 9.53
N PRO A 194 32.51 -8.03 9.43
CA PRO A 194 31.88 -8.63 10.61
C PRO A 194 32.77 -9.69 11.27
N LEU A 195 32.79 -9.70 12.61
CA LEU A 195 33.49 -10.68 13.45
C LEU A 195 33.07 -12.13 13.11
N PHE A 196 31.79 -12.33 12.80
CA PHE A 196 31.21 -13.65 12.56
C PHE A 196 31.26 -14.12 11.10
N SER A 197 32.01 -13.42 10.23
CA SER A 197 32.04 -13.67 8.78
C SER A 197 32.37 -15.11 8.36
N GLY A 198 33.15 -15.85 9.15
CA GLY A 198 33.50 -17.25 8.87
C GLY A 198 32.47 -18.29 9.35
N LEU A 199 31.46 -17.88 10.11
CA LEU A 199 30.53 -18.78 10.82
C LEU A 199 29.27 -19.11 10.00
N VAL A 200 29.47 -19.55 8.75
CA VAL A 200 28.38 -19.72 7.77
C VAL A 200 27.35 -20.81 8.13
N SER A 201 27.68 -21.76 8.99
CA SER A 201 26.76 -22.82 9.46
C SER A 201 26.18 -22.56 10.85
N LEU A 202 26.41 -21.36 11.42
CA LEU A 202 25.96 -21.03 12.77
C LEU A 202 24.45 -21.07 12.86
N ARG A 203 23.94 -21.74 13.89
CA ARG A 203 22.50 -21.92 14.14
C ARG A 203 22.04 -21.13 15.36
N THR A 204 22.88 -21.04 16.40
CA THR A 204 22.55 -20.36 17.64
C THR A 204 23.68 -19.43 18.03
N LEU A 205 23.36 -18.15 18.19
CA LEU A 205 24.27 -17.13 18.69
C LEU A 205 23.68 -16.51 19.96
N LYS A 206 24.38 -16.67 21.08
CA LYS A 206 23.97 -16.11 22.37
C LYS A 206 24.88 -14.95 22.75
N LEU A 207 24.31 -13.76 22.85
CA LEU A 207 24.95 -12.53 23.29
C LEU A 207 24.28 -11.84 24.50
N PRO A 208 23.42 -12.48 25.32
CA PRO A 208 22.72 -11.76 26.38
C PRO A 208 23.67 -11.22 27.45
N LEU A 209 23.21 -10.20 28.19
CA LEU A 209 23.97 -9.56 29.28
C LEU A 209 25.28 -8.90 28.83
N ASN A 210 25.31 -8.36 27.61
CA ASN A 210 26.41 -7.56 27.05
C ASN A 210 26.04 -6.06 26.96
N LEU A 211 26.91 -5.22 26.40
CA LEU A 211 26.73 -3.76 26.38
C LEU A 211 26.66 -3.23 24.94
N PHE A 212 25.47 -3.20 24.36
CA PHE A 212 25.18 -2.79 22.99
C PHE A 212 24.34 -1.49 22.94
N ASP A 213 24.77 -0.48 23.69
CA ASP A 213 24.22 0.88 23.66
C ASP A 213 24.21 1.49 22.25
N ASP A 214 25.30 1.29 21.49
CA ASP A 214 25.52 1.81 20.14
C ASP A 214 25.21 0.80 19.00
N PHE A 215 24.29 -0.14 19.24
CA PHE A 215 23.98 -1.25 18.31
C PHE A 215 23.60 -0.80 16.88
N HIS A 216 22.97 0.36 16.75
CA HIS A 216 22.57 0.94 15.47
C HIS A 216 23.75 1.36 14.57
N HIS A 217 24.97 1.51 15.10
CA HIS A 217 26.16 1.85 14.32
C HIS A 217 26.79 0.65 13.60
N VAL A 218 26.32 -0.58 13.84
CA VAL A 218 26.90 -1.82 13.27
C VAL A 218 25.88 -2.63 12.46
N PRO A 219 25.19 -2.02 11.47
CA PRO A 219 24.03 -2.62 10.77
C PRO A 219 24.35 -3.90 10.00
N ASN A 220 25.62 -4.23 9.80
CA ASN A 220 26.06 -5.42 9.06
C ASN A 220 26.62 -6.55 9.95
N ALA A 221 26.60 -6.41 11.28
CA ALA A 221 27.21 -7.35 12.23
C ALA A 221 26.82 -8.82 12.00
N PHE A 222 25.59 -9.08 11.55
CA PHE A 222 25.05 -10.45 11.37
C PHE A 222 24.76 -10.83 9.91
N THR A 223 25.10 -9.98 8.95
CA THR A 223 24.69 -10.15 7.52
C THR A 223 25.18 -11.44 6.86
N THR A 224 26.20 -12.09 7.43
CA THR A 224 26.79 -13.34 6.94
C THR A 224 26.16 -14.60 7.54
N LEU A 225 25.25 -14.47 8.51
CA LEU A 225 24.69 -15.58 9.28
C LEU A 225 23.35 -16.07 8.72
N TRP A 226 23.31 -16.40 7.42
CA TRP A 226 22.09 -16.81 6.70
C TRP A 226 21.45 -18.11 7.20
N ASN A 227 22.21 -18.97 7.90
CA ASN A 227 21.74 -20.20 8.55
C ASN A 227 21.37 -20.04 10.03
N LEU A 228 21.41 -18.82 10.57
CA LEU A 228 21.09 -18.59 11.98
C LEU A 228 19.60 -18.89 12.23
N HIS A 229 19.32 -19.66 13.28
CA HIS A 229 17.97 -20.02 13.72
C HIS A 229 17.60 -19.24 14.99
N GLU A 230 18.53 -19.09 15.93
CA GLU A 230 18.33 -18.40 17.21
C GLU A 230 19.37 -17.30 17.41
N LEU A 231 18.88 -16.09 17.66
CA LEU A 231 19.68 -14.93 18.05
C LEU A 231 19.16 -14.40 19.39
N ASP A 232 19.99 -14.52 20.43
CA ASP A 232 19.68 -14.02 21.77
C ASP A 232 20.49 -12.75 22.08
N LEU A 233 19.77 -11.63 22.16
CA LEU A 233 20.24 -10.29 22.50
C LEU A 233 19.51 -9.76 23.76
N THR A 234 19.11 -10.65 24.65
CA THR A 234 18.39 -10.30 25.88
C THR A 234 19.29 -9.52 26.84
N ASP A 235 18.79 -8.41 27.39
CA ASP A 235 19.50 -7.62 28.40
C ASP A 235 20.88 -7.13 27.90
N CYS A 236 20.90 -6.57 26.68
CA CYS A 236 22.09 -6.01 26.04
C CYS A 236 22.16 -4.48 26.11
N GLN A 237 21.25 -3.83 26.85
CA GLN A 237 21.12 -2.36 26.91
C GLN A 237 20.90 -1.67 25.55
N ILE A 238 20.32 -2.38 24.57
CA ILE A 238 20.08 -1.84 23.23
C ILE A 238 19.06 -0.70 23.31
N THR A 239 19.43 0.49 22.83
CA THR A 239 18.56 1.67 22.83
C THR A 239 17.85 1.89 21.50
N GLN A 240 18.55 1.60 20.40
CA GLN A 240 18.09 1.80 19.03
C GLN A 240 18.45 0.61 18.15
N ILE A 241 17.57 0.30 17.20
CA ILE A 241 17.74 -0.75 16.20
C ILE A 241 17.86 -0.07 14.84
N ASP A 242 18.90 -0.41 14.07
CA ASP A 242 18.99 -0.02 12.67
C ASP A 242 18.12 -0.93 11.79
N SER A 243 17.56 -0.39 10.70
CA SER A 243 16.70 -1.13 9.78
C SER A 243 17.38 -2.32 9.09
N GLY A 244 18.71 -2.32 8.98
CA GLY A 244 19.49 -3.36 8.31
C GLY A 244 20.12 -4.39 9.25
N ILE A 245 20.03 -4.23 10.57
CA ILE A 245 20.80 -5.05 11.52
C ILE A 245 20.51 -6.55 11.42
N PHE A 246 19.27 -6.92 11.07
CA PHE A 246 18.82 -8.31 10.90
C PHE A 246 18.70 -8.74 9.43
N ARG A 247 19.31 -7.97 8.51
CA ARG A 247 19.27 -8.27 7.07
C ARG A 247 19.89 -9.64 6.77
N ASN A 248 19.35 -10.34 5.78
CA ASN A 248 19.76 -11.68 5.34
C ASN A 248 19.61 -12.83 6.35
N LEU A 249 19.03 -12.61 7.55
CA LEU A 249 18.76 -13.67 8.52
C LEU A 249 17.51 -14.50 8.14
N THR A 250 17.51 -15.04 6.93
CA THR A 250 16.35 -15.69 6.29
C THR A 250 15.95 -17.03 6.94
N SER A 251 16.86 -17.65 7.71
CA SER A 251 16.58 -18.88 8.46
C SER A 251 16.16 -18.65 9.91
N LEU A 252 16.14 -17.40 10.37
CA LEU A 252 15.92 -17.08 11.78
C LEU A 252 14.50 -17.43 12.20
N THR A 253 14.39 -18.20 13.28
CA THR A 253 13.11 -18.63 13.89
C THR A 253 12.86 -17.94 15.22
N ASP A 254 13.92 -17.64 15.97
CA ASP A 254 13.86 -17.11 17.34
C ASP A 254 14.73 -15.86 17.46
N LEU A 255 14.09 -14.72 17.72
CA LEU A 255 14.74 -13.44 17.98
C LEU A 255 14.36 -12.96 19.38
N LEU A 256 15.33 -12.94 20.29
CA LEU A 256 15.15 -12.54 21.68
C LEU A 256 15.81 -11.18 21.92
N LEU A 257 14.98 -10.17 22.19
CA LEU A 257 15.37 -8.77 22.42
C LEU A 257 14.78 -8.25 23.73
N ALA A 258 14.40 -9.14 24.64
CA ALA A 258 13.78 -8.77 25.90
C ALA A 258 14.74 -8.01 26.82
N LYS A 259 14.19 -7.21 27.75
CA LYS A 259 14.96 -6.47 28.76
C LYS A 259 15.99 -5.49 28.16
N ASN A 260 15.70 -4.92 27.01
CA ASN A 260 16.52 -3.86 26.42
C ASN A 260 15.88 -2.48 26.69
N LEU A 261 16.46 -1.44 26.11
CA LEU A 261 16.04 -0.04 26.26
C LEU A 261 15.36 0.48 24.98
N ILE A 262 14.82 -0.41 24.15
CA ILE A 262 14.33 -0.10 22.80
C ILE A 262 13.06 0.74 22.89
N LYS A 263 13.04 1.89 22.20
CA LYS A 263 11.86 2.78 22.12
C LYS A 263 11.08 2.65 20.81
N ILE A 264 11.79 2.44 19.71
CA ILE A 264 11.23 2.39 18.36
C ILE A 264 11.91 1.25 17.61
N ILE A 265 11.13 0.48 16.85
CA ILE A 265 11.63 -0.53 15.93
C ILE A 265 11.33 -0.02 14.51
N PRO A 266 12.33 0.19 13.65
CA PRO A 266 12.10 0.65 12.28
C PRO A 266 11.19 -0.30 11.49
N ALA A 267 10.31 0.24 10.65
CA ALA A 267 9.33 -0.52 9.86
C ALA A 267 9.94 -1.67 9.03
N LYS A 268 11.20 -1.55 8.61
CA LYS A 268 11.91 -2.54 7.78
C LYS A 268 12.82 -3.49 8.56
N ALA A 269 12.94 -3.34 9.88
CA ALA A 269 13.88 -4.12 10.68
C ALA A 269 13.67 -5.65 10.57
N PHE A 270 12.44 -6.09 10.28
CA PHE A 270 12.07 -7.50 10.16
C PHE A 270 11.76 -7.94 8.73
N GLN A 271 12.13 -7.16 7.71
CA GLN A 271 11.71 -7.37 6.31
C GLN A 271 12.19 -8.72 5.73
N ASP A 272 13.34 -9.23 6.17
CA ASP A 272 13.92 -10.48 5.66
C ASP A 272 13.63 -11.70 6.55
N LEU A 273 12.94 -11.52 7.69
CA LEU A 273 12.74 -12.55 8.72
C LEU A 273 11.52 -13.45 8.43
N GLN A 274 11.47 -14.03 7.23
CA GLN A 274 10.30 -14.76 6.72
C GLN A 274 9.95 -16.02 7.53
N LYS A 275 10.95 -16.66 8.14
CA LYS A 275 10.80 -17.86 8.96
C LYS A 275 10.65 -17.57 10.46
N LEU A 276 10.61 -16.30 10.86
CA LEU A 276 10.52 -15.92 12.27
C LEU A 276 9.24 -16.48 12.88
N ARG A 277 9.38 -17.22 13.98
CA ARG A 277 8.28 -17.85 14.72
C ARG A 277 8.10 -17.24 16.09
N ASN A 278 9.19 -16.82 16.72
CA ASN A 278 9.23 -16.33 18.08
C ASN A 278 9.96 -14.99 18.13
N LEU A 279 9.23 -13.95 18.52
CA LEU A 279 9.77 -12.61 18.71
C LEU A 279 9.49 -12.16 20.13
N ASN A 280 10.57 -12.00 20.90
CA ASN A 280 10.47 -11.53 22.28
C ASN A 280 11.00 -10.10 22.42
N LEU A 281 10.07 -9.16 22.62
CA LEU A 281 10.33 -7.73 22.84
C LEU A 281 9.86 -7.28 24.23
N ALA A 282 9.64 -8.22 25.15
CA ALA A 282 9.15 -7.93 26.49
C ALA A 282 10.13 -7.06 27.29
N SER A 283 9.60 -6.25 28.21
CA SER A 283 10.42 -5.39 29.09
C SER A 283 11.34 -4.46 28.30
N ASN A 284 10.79 -3.74 27.32
CA ASN A 284 11.43 -2.65 26.61
C ASN A 284 10.67 -1.34 26.89
N TYR A 285 10.97 -0.27 26.15
CA TYR A 285 10.31 1.04 26.27
C TYR A 285 9.57 1.40 24.98
N ILE A 286 9.07 0.39 24.25
CA ILE A 286 8.44 0.60 22.95
C ILE A 286 7.18 1.42 23.13
N THR A 287 7.07 2.55 22.44
CA THR A 287 5.89 3.44 22.51
C THR A 287 4.94 3.26 21.35
N VAL A 288 5.48 2.97 20.16
CA VAL A 288 4.73 2.85 18.91
C VAL A 288 5.21 1.61 18.15
N ILE A 289 4.26 0.87 17.58
CA ILE A 289 4.54 -0.17 16.59
C ILE A 289 4.39 0.44 15.20
N GLU A 290 5.48 0.47 14.45
CA GLU A 290 5.52 1.07 13.10
C GLU A 290 4.58 0.37 12.11
N LYS A 291 4.09 1.14 11.14
CA LYS A 291 3.24 0.61 10.05
C LYS A 291 4.02 -0.42 9.25
N GLN A 292 3.35 -1.50 8.86
CA GLN A 292 3.88 -2.60 8.06
C GLN A 292 5.06 -3.36 8.69
N LEU A 293 5.36 -3.14 9.99
CA LEU A 293 6.49 -3.79 10.67
C LEU A 293 6.46 -5.32 10.54
N PHE A 294 5.27 -5.92 10.58
CA PHE A 294 5.07 -7.37 10.51
C PHE A 294 4.67 -7.88 9.12
N SER A 295 4.73 -7.05 8.08
CA SER A 295 4.27 -7.38 6.72
C SER A 295 4.98 -8.58 6.07
N ARG A 296 6.20 -8.88 6.50
CA ARG A 296 7.03 -10.00 5.99
C ARG A 296 7.24 -11.13 7.01
N THR A 297 6.65 -11.04 8.20
CA THR A 297 6.77 -12.04 9.26
C THR A 297 5.52 -12.91 9.35
N SER A 298 5.09 -13.49 8.21
CA SER A 298 3.85 -14.29 8.14
C SER A 298 3.92 -15.61 8.90
N SER A 299 5.12 -16.08 9.27
CA SER A 299 5.33 -17.30 10.06
C SER A 299 5.28 -17.10 11.58
N LEU A 300 5.07 -15.86 12.05
CA LEU A 300 5.20 -15.51 13.47
C LEU A 300 4.08 -16.14 14.31
N GLN A 301 4.46 -16.88 15.34
CA GLN A 301 3.55 -17.64 16.19
C GLN A 301 3.51 -17.12 17.63
N TYR A 302 4.63 -16.62 18.14
CA TYR A 302 4.78 -16.15 19.51
C TYR A 302 5.28 -14.71 19.49
N LEU A 303 4.48 -13.79 20.03
CA LEU A 303 4.81 -12.37 20.13
C LEU A 303 4.67 -11.91 21.58
N TYR A 304 5.79 -11.49 22.16
CA TYR A 304 5.88 -10.99 23.53
C TYR A 304 6.17 -9.50 23.51
N LEU A 305 5.21 -8.70 23.98
CA LEU A 305 5.24 -7.24 24.04
C LEU A 305 4.93 -6.71 25.44
N GLN A 306 4.84 -7.58 26.45
CA GLN A 306 4.50 -7.17 27.81
C GLN A 306 5.56 -6.27 28.43
N ASN A 307 5.14 -5.43 29.38
CA ASN A 307 6.00 -4.46 30.06
C ASN A 307 6.68 -3.51 29.07
N ASN A 308 5.91 -2.87 28.20
CA ASN A 308 6.36 -1.81 27.29
C ASN A 308 5.57 -0.52 27.57
N GLN A 309 5.70 0.48 26.70
CA GLN A 309 5.02 1.78 26.79
C GLN A 309 4.02 1.97 25.63
N ILE A 310 3.47 0.88 25.09
CA ILE A 310 2.60 0.91 23.91
C ILE A 310 1.26 1.50 24.31
N SER A 311 0.93 2.66 23.74
CA SER A 311 -0.33 3.34 24.00
C SER A 311 -1.39 3.07 22.93
N THR A 312 -0.98 2.87 21.68
CA THR A 312 -1.89 2.55 20.58
C THR A 312 -1.22 1.64 19.57
N ILE A 313 -2.03 0.93 18.79
CA ILE A 313 -1.58 0.12 17.67
C ILE A 313 -2.37 0.61 16.46
N ASP A 314 -1.69 0.87 15.34
CA ASP A 314 -2.30 1.34 14.10
C ASP A 314 -2.77 0.15 13.22
N SER A 315 -3.89 0.29 12.52
CA SER A 315 -4.46 -0.79 11.71
C SER A 315 -3.55 -1.25 10.55
N PHE A 316 -2.63 -0.38 10.11
CA PHE A 316 -1.65 -0.68 9.07
C PHE A 316 -0.37 -1.35 9.61
N THR A 317 -0.31 -1.71 10.89
CA THR A 317 0.80 -2.52 11.46
C THR A 317 0.87 -3.93 10.87
N LEU A 318 -0.24 -4.43 10.32
CA LEU A 318 -0.36 -5.75 9.67
C LEU A 318 0.03 -6.91 10.61
N LEU A 319 -0.60 -6.97 11.79
CA LEU A 319 -0.38 -8.05 12.76
C LEU A 319 -0.55 -9.44 12.10
N PRO A 320 0.37 -10.40 12.34
CA PRO A 320 0.30 -11.71 11.70
C PRO A 320 -0.94 -12.51 12.13
N THR A 321 -1.61 -13.12 11.15
CA THR A 321 -2.78 -13.99 11.39
C THR A 321 -2.40 -15.38 11.90
N SER A 322 -1.12 -15.75 11.82
CA SER A 322 -0.55 -17.03 12.26
C SER A 322 -0.19 -17.08 13.75
N LEU A 323 -0.43 -15.98 14.49
CA LEU A 323 -0.15 -15.90 15.92
C LEU A 323 -0.92 -16.99 16.69
N LYS A 324 -0.20 -17.71 17.54
CA LYS A 324 -0.75 -18.68 18.50
C LYS A 324 -0.79 -18.09 19.89
N VAL A 325 0.22 -17.30 20.24
CA VAL A 325 0.38 -16.69 21.55
C VAL A 325 0.73 -15.22 21.40
N LEU A 326 -0.01 -14.38 22.11
CA LEU A 326 0.24 -12.94 22.23
C LEU A 326 0.25 -12.56 23.71
N ILE A 327 1.30 -11.87 24.15
CA ILE A 327 1.35 -11.27 25.49
C ILE A 327 1.59 -9.77 25.36
N ILE A 328 0.61 -8.97 25.77
CA ILE A 328 0.61 -7.50 25.67
C ILE A 328 0.36 -6.82 27.02
N ALA A 329 0.37 -7.59 28.11
CA ALA A 329 0.13 -7.12 29.47
C ALA A 329 1.06 -5.97 29.88
N ASN A 330 0.62 -5.15 30.83
CA ASN A 330 1.41 -4.04 31.38
C ASN A 330 1.90 -3.08 30.28
N ASN A 331 0.97 -2.61 29.44
CA ASN A 331 1.15 -1.52 28.48
C ASN A 331 0.05 -0.46 28.70
N PRO A 332 0.36 0.84 28.57
CA PRO A 332 -0.58 1.93 28.82
C PRO A 332 -1.53 2.17 27.63
N PHE A 333 -2.34 1.17 27.26
CA PHE A 333 -3.25 1.27 26.12
C PHE A 333 -4.30 2.38 26.28
N THR A 334 -4.38 3.28 25.32
CA THR A 334 -5.35 4.39 25.29
C THR A 334 -6.64 3.92 24.63
N CYS A 335 -7.56 3.40 25.45
CA CYS A 335 -8.86 2.87 25.04
C CYS A 335 -9.81 3.99 24.60
N THR A 336 -9.64 4.37 23.34
CA THR A 336 -10.40 5.38 22.59
C THR A 336 -10.75 4.81 21.22
N CYS A 337 -11.49 5.56 20.40
CA CYS A 337 -11.88 5.10 19.07
C CYS A 337 -10.73 4.88 18.09
N GLN A 338 -9.52 5.39 18.38
CA GLN A 338 -8.33 5.04 17.60
C GLN A 338 -7.91 3.57 17.80
N LEU A 339 -8.14 3.01 19.00
CA LEU A 339 -7.81 1.63 19.35
C LEU A 339 -8.97 0.66 19.06
N ALA A 340 -10.12 1.15 18.58
CA ALA A 340 -11.32 0.35 18.34
C ALA A 340 -11.04 -0.86 17.43
N TRP A 341 -10.32 -0.65 16.32
CA TRP A 341 -9.98 -1.74 15.40
C TRP A 341 -9.16 -2.84 16.09
N PHE A 342 -8.23 -2.48 16.99
CA PHE A 342 -7.36 -3.44 17.68
C PHE A 342 -8.19 -4.25 18.67
N ARG A 343 -9.13 -3.60 19.36
CA ARG A 343 -10.09 -4.25 20.23
C ARG A 343 -10.96 -5.26 19.46
N GLU A 344 -11.48 -4.90 18.30
CA GLU A 344 -12.23 -5.81 17.43
C GLU A 344 -11.36 -6.96 16.90
N TRP A 345 -10.10 -6.67 16.57
CA TRP A 345 -9.13 -7.69 16.14
C TRP A 345 -8.88 -8.72 17.24
N LEU A 346 -8.74 -8.29 18.50
CA LEU A 346 -8.58 -9.17 19.66
C LEU A 346 -9.76 -10.12 19.87
N ASP A 347 -10.99 -9.73 19.49
CA ASP A 347 -12.18 -10.59 19.60
C ASP A 347 -12.26 -11.63 18.47
N LYS A 348 -11.75 -11.29 17.28
CA LYS A 348 -11.83 -12.15 16.09
C LYS A 348 -10.69 -13.16 15.99
N VAL A 349 -9.53 -12.85 16.58
CA VAL A 349 -8.33 -13.66 16.40
C VAL A 349 -8.38 -14.94 17.23
N ASN A 350 -8.02 -16.08 16.64
CA ASN A 350 -7.88 -17.36 17.34
C ASN A 350 -6.51 -17.49 18.04
N THR A 351 -6.11 -16.46 18.78
CA THR A 351 -4.81 -16.38 19.48
C THR A 351 -5.02 -16.53 20.98
N THR A 352 -4.16 -17.30 21.65
CA THR A 352 -4.14 -17.36 23.11
C THR A 352 -3.50 -16.09 23.67
N ILE A 353 -4.30 -15.28 24.36
CA ILE A 353 -3.84 -14.05 25.01
C ILE A 353 -3.61 -14.33 26.49
N TYR A 354 -2.35 -14.31 26.93
CA TYR A 354 -1.99 -14.48 28.35
C TYR A 354 -2.11 -13.17 29.12
N GLN A 355 -2.26 -13.29 30.44
CA GLN A 355 -2.28 -12.15 31.38
C GLN A 355 -3.34 -11.08 31.01
N ARG A 356 -4.54 -11.52 30.62
CA ARG A 356 -5.65 -10.62 30.28
C ARG A 356 -5.93 -9.60 31.39
N ASN A 357 -5.91 -10.02 32.65
CA ASN A 357 -6.18 -9.14 33.79
C ASN A 357 -5.15 -8.01 33.98
N GLU A 358 -3.97 -8.14 33.38
CA GLU A 358 -2.88 -7.15 33.40
C GLU A 358 -2.88 -6.24 32.15
N THR A 359 -3.73 -6.52 31.16
CA THR A 359 -3.88 -5.66 29.96
C THR A 359 -4.98 -4.64 30.20
N ARG A 360 -4.58 -3.48 30.72
CA ARG A 360 -5.49 -2.43 31.21
C ARG A 360 -5.41 -1.16 30.38
N CYS A 361 -6.52 -0.43 30.34
CA CYS A 361 -6.62 0.89 29.74
C CYS A 361 -5.92 1.94 30.62
N SER A 362 -5.18 2.84 29.98
CA SER A 362 -4.46 3.95 30.63
C SER A 362 -5.39 5.06 31.11
N SER A 363 -4.83 6.00 31.87
CA SER A 363 -5.53 7.22 32.32
C SER A 363 -5.91 8.18 31.19
N THR A 364 -5.31 8.06 30.00
CA THR A 364 -5.64 8.84 28.80
C THR A 364 -6.85 8.30 28.04
N SER A 365 -7.40 7.17 28.47
CA SER A 365 -8.61 6.55 27.90
C SER A 365 -9.87 7.31 28.30
N PHE A 366 -11.04 6.87 27.82
CA PHE A 366 -12.32 7.37 28.33
C PHE A 366 -12.38 7.22 29.87
N LYS A 367 -12.93 8.23 30.57
CA LYS A 367 -12.92 8.32 32.04
C LYS A 367 -13.49 7.08 32.74
N SER A 368 -14.50 6.43 32.15
CA SER A 368 -15.12 5.20 32.69
C SER A 368 -14.26 3.95 32.51
N LEU A 369 -13.32 3.95 31.56
CA LEU A 369 -12.45 2.82 31.24
C LEU A 369 -11.08 2.91 31.92
N ASN A 370 -10.78 3.99 32.66
CA ASN A 370 -9.49 4.15 33.32
C ASN A 370 -9.20 2.97 34.27
N ASN A 371 -8.04 2.32 34.10
CA ASN A 371 -7.61 1.14 34.85
C ASN A 371 -8.52 -0.10 34.72
N GLN A 372 -9.51 -0.06 33.83
CA GLN A 372 -10.29 -1.24 33.44
C GLN A 372 -9.52 -2.09 32.44
N THR A 373 -9.91 -3.35 32.30
CA THR A 373 -9.28 -4.23 31.29
C THR A 373 -9.64 -3.77 29.89
N ILE A 374 -8.77 -4.00 28.89
CA ILE A 374 -9.09 -3.65 27.49
C ILE A 374 -10.36 -4.36 27.00
N TRP A 375 -10.73 -5.52 27.56
CA TRP A 375 -11.96 -6.23 27.17
C TRP A 375 -13.25 -5.54 27.62
N SER A 376 -13.19 -4.67 28.64
CA SER A 376 -14.34 -3.83 29.04
C SER A 376 -14.63 -2.70 28.05
N PHE A 377 -13.68 -2.38 27.17
CA PHE A 377 -13.90 -1.46 26.07
C PHE A 377 -14.66 -2.18 24.96
N HIS A 378 -15.94 -1.84 24.80
CA HIS A 378 -16.77 -2.28 23.68
C HIS A 378 -16.90 -1.12 22.68
N PRO A 379 -16.25 -1.18 21.51
CA PRO A 379 -16.24 -0.05 20.58
C PRO A 379 -17.63 0.46 20.18
N GLU A 380 -18.63 -0.42 20.11
CA GLU A 380 -20.02 -0.08 19.76
C GLU A 380 -20.67 0.89 20.76
N ASP A 381 -20.32 0.81 22.05
CA ASP A 381 -20.92 1.64 23.11
C ASP A 381 -20.32 3.05 23.18
N TYR A 382 -19.08 3.21 22.70
CA TYR A 382 -18.28 4.44 22.86
C TYR A 382 -18.02 5.16 21.54
N CYS A 383 -17.86 4.41 20.45
CA CYS A 383 -17.49 4.92 19.15
C CYS A 383 -18.72 4.97 18.27
N GLY A 384 -19.38 6.13 18.28
CA GLY A 384 -20.50 6.41 17.40
C GLY A 384 -20.11 6.31 15.93
N VAL A 385 -21.13 6.20 15.08
CA VAL A 385 -20.97 6.19 13.62
C VAL A 385 -20.24 7.46 13.18
N ASN A 386 -19.31 7.32 12.23
CA ASN A 386 -18.54 8.45 11.71
C ASN A 386 -19.49 9.56 11.19
N ILE A 387 -19.54 10.69 11.90
CA ILE A 387 -20.46 11.79 11.62
C ILE A 387 -20.29 12.34 10.20
N TYR A 388 -19.08 12.29 9.64
CA TYR A 388 -18.81 12.70 8.25
C TYR A 388 -19.54 11.81 7.24
N LEU A 389 -19.72 10.52 7.56
CA LEU A 389 -20.41 9.57 6.69
C LEU A 389 -21.93 9.82 6.71
N ILE A 390 -22.50 10.08 7.90
CA ILE A 390 -23.93 10.45 8.03
C ILE A 390 -24.20 11.78 7.31
N VAL A 391 -23.38 12.80 7.55
CA VAL A 391 -23.52 14.12 6.92
C VAL A 391 -23.33 14.02 5.41
N GLY A 392 -22.34 13.25 4.94
CA GLY A 392 -22.09 13.04 3.52
C GLY A 392 -23.25 12.35 2.80
N VAL A 393 -23.81 11.28 3.37
CA VAL A 393 -24.98 10.58 2.82
C VAL A 393 -26.20 11.51 2.83
N SER A 394 -26.41 12.26 3.91
CA SER A 394 -27.53 13.21 4.00
C SER A 394 -27.41 14.32 2.96
N LEU A 395 -26.22 14.88 2.76
CA LEU A 395 -25.95 15.91 1.75
C LEU A 395 -26.12 15.36 0.32
N ALA A 396 -25.67 14.13 0.07
CA ALA A 396 -25.87 13.46 -1.22
C ALA A 396 -27.36 13.29 -1.55
N ILE A 397 -28.18 12.89 -0.57
CA ILE A 397 -29.63 12.76 -0.75
C ILE A 397 -30.25 14.13 -1.07
N VAL A 398 -29.91 15.17 -0.30
CA VAL A 398 -30.43 16.53 -0.51
C VAL A 398 -30.02 17.09 -1.88
N THR A 399 -28.78 16.87 -2.30
CA THR A 399 -28.28 17.33 -3.61
C THR A 399 -28.95 16.58 -4.77
N VAL A 400 -29.19 15.28 -4.65
CA VAL A 400 -29.94 14.51 -5.67
C VAL A 400 -31.39 14.99 -5.76
N LEU A 401 -32.05 15.22 -4.63
CA LEU A 401 -33.42 15.75 -4.59
C LEU A 401 -33.50 17.17 -5.18
N SER A 402 -32.57 18.05 -4.81
CA SER A 402 -32.56 19.43 -5.35
C SER A 402 -32.27 19.45 -6.84
N LEU A 403 -31.32 18.65 -7.33
CA LEU A 403 -31.04 18.49 -8.75
C LEU A 403 -32.25 17.91 -9.50
N SER A 404 -32.94 16.93 -8.92
CA SER A 404 -34.15 16.36 -9.52
C SER A 404 -35.27 17.39 -9.66
N VAL A 405 -35.47 18.23 -8.63
CA VAL A 405 -36.44 19.34 -8.67
C VAL A 405 -36.02 20.38 -9.71
N LEU A 406 -34.75 20.76 -9.79
CA LEU A 406 -34.24 21.70 -10.79
C LEU A 406 -34.40 21.16 -12.21
N VAL A 407 -34.09 19.89 -12.44
CA VAL A 407 -34.29 19.22 -13.74
C VAL A 407 -35.77 19.19 -14.10
N TYR A 408 -36.66 18.93 -13.13
CA TYR A 408 -38.11 18.94 -13.37
C TYR A 408 -38.63 20.35 -13.70
N GLN A 409 -38.26 21.37 -12.92
CA GLN A 409 -38.64 22.77 -13.15
C GLN A 409 -38.13 23.28 -14.50
N LYS A 410 -36.92 22.88 -14.91
CA LYS A 410 -36.30 23.27 -16.18
C LYS A 410 -36.47 22.23 -17.29
N ARG A 411 -37.41 21.28 -17.15
CA ARG A 411 -37.57 20.15 -18.10
C ARG A 411 -37.76 20.59 -19.54
N TRP A 412 -38.54 21.65 -19.75
CA TRP A 412 -38.83 22.19 -21.08
C TRP A 412 -37.61 22.87 -21.70
N TRP A 413 -36.85 23.62 -20.90
CA TRP A 413 -35.60 24.25 -21.33
C TRP A 413 -34.53 23.20 -21.65
N LEU A 414 -34.38 22.18 -20.81
CA LEU A 414 -33.47 21.05 -21.04
C LEU A 414 -33.86 20.27 -22.30
N ASN A 415 -35.14 19.97 -22.51
CA ASN A 415 -35.61 19.31 -23.74
C ASN A 415 -35.37 20.16 -24.98
N HIS A 416 -35.61 21.47 -24.92
CA HIS A 416 -35.32 22.39 -26.02
C HIS A 416 -33.82 22.47 -26.33
N LYS A 417 -32.95 22.55 -25.32
CA LYS A 417 -31.49 22.51 -25.52
C LYS A 417 -31.01 21.16 -26.05
N ARG A 418 -31.60 20.04 -25.62
CA ARG A 418 -31.33 18.71 -26.21
C ARG A 418 -31.79 18.64 -27.66
N PHE A 419 -32.92 19.25 -28.00
CA PHE A 419 -33.39 19.36 -29.38
C PHE A 419 -32.44 20.21 -30.24
N LEU A 420 -32.01 21.38 -29.76
CA LEU A 420 -31.00 22.20 -30.45
C LEU A 420 -29.66 21.48 -30.60
N LEU A 421 -29.23 20.73 -29.58
CA LEU A 421 -28.02 19.90 -29.66
C LEU A 421 -28.16 18.81 -30.72
N LYS A 422 -29.33 18.16 -30.82
CA LYS A 422 -29.62 17.20 -31.91
C LYS A 422 -29.54 17.89 -33.27
N LEU A 423 -30.14 19.08 -33.43
CA LEU A 423 -30.07 19.85 -34.67
C LEU A 423 -28.63 20.26 -35.04
N ALA A 424 -27.81 20.63 -34.06
CA ALA A 424 -26.40 20.96 -34.26
C ALA A 424 -25.58 19.73 -34.69
N ILE A 425 -25.84 18.55 -34.10
CA ILE A 425 -25.19 17.29 -34.50
C ILE A 425 -25.59 16.88 -35.93
N VAL A 426 -26.83 17.18 -36.34
CA VAL A 426 -27.35 16.92 -37.70
C VAL A 426 -26.88 17.97 -38.73
N GLY A 427 -26.20 19.04 -38.30
CA GLY A 427 -25.64 20.05 -39.20
C GLY A 427 -26.65 21.00 -39.82
N TYR A 428 -27.79 21.24 -39.16
CA TYR A 428 -28.83 22.14 -39.66
C TYR A 428 -28.40 23.61 -39.60
N GLN A 429 -28.33 24.29 -40.75
CA GLN A 429 -28.15 25.75 -40.87
C GLN A 429 -29.37 26.35 -41.59
N GLU A 430 -30.02 27.32 -40.93
CA GLU A 430 -31.19 28.03 -41.45
C GLU A 430 -30.71 29.15 -42.40
N ILE A 431 -30.93 29.00 -43.71
CA ILE A 431 -30.51 29.97 -44.74
C ILE A 431 -31.68 30.93 -45.00
N ILE A 432 -31.46 32.22 -44.71
CA ILE A 432 -32.43 33.30 -44.89
C ILE A 432 -32.05 34.07 -46.15
N GLU A 433 -33.04 34.41 -46.98
CA GLU A 433 -32.83 35.26 -48.15
C GLU A 433 -32.34 36.65 -47.72
N ASN A 434 -31.32 37.18 -48.41
CA ASN A 434 -30.72 38.49 -48.06
C ASN A 434 -31.54 39.70 -48.54
N GLN A 435 -32.65 39.50 -49.29
CA GLN A 435 -33.51 40.56 -49.81
C GLN A 435 -34.68 40.86 -48.84
N GLY A 436 -34.98 42.14 -48.67
CA GLY A 436 -36.06 42.65 -47.82
C GLY A 436 -37.35 42.94 -48.59
N PRO A 437 -38.44 43.30 -47.90
CA PRO A 437 -39.70 43.67 -48.54
C PRO A 437 -39.58 44.82 -49.53
N GLU A 438 -38.67 45.77 -49.29
CA GLU A 438 -38.44 46.95 -50.14
C GLU A 438 -37.79 46.63 -51.50
N ASP A 439 -37.20 45.44 -51.65
CA ASP A 439 -36.57 45.01 -52.91
C ASP A 439 -37.59 44.46 -53.93
N TYR A 440 -38.85 44.33 -53.53
CA TYR A 440 -39.95 43.79 -54.34
C TYR A 440 -40.94 44.88 -54.74
N GLU A 441 -41.51 44.78 -55.94
CA GLU A 441 -42.48 45.77 -56.46
C GLU A 441 -43.76 45.80 -55.63
N TYR A 442 -44.19 44.63 -55.13
CA TYR A 442 -45.26 44.51 -54.15
C TYR A 442 -44.73 43.85 -52.89
N GLN A 443 -45.01 44.45 -51.74
CA GLN A 443 -44.54 43.91 -50.46
C GLN A 443 -45.48 42.81 -49.94
N LEU A 444 -46.75 42.85 -50.36
CA LEU A 444 -47.75 41.86 -49.99
C LEU A 444 -48.80 41.72 -51.10
N ASN A 445 -49.08 40.48 -51.49
CA ASN A 445 -50.17 40.16 -52.40
C ASN A 445 -51.18 39.26 -51.70
N LEU A 446 -52.44 39.68 -51.64
CA LEU A 446 -53.55 38.98 -51.00
C LEU A 446 -54.45 38.39 -52.07
N MET A 447 -54.50 37.05 -52.12
CA MET A 447 -55.36 36.28 -53.01
C MET A 447 -56.50 35.64 -52.23
N PHE A 448 -57.72 35.96 -52.62
CA PHE A 448 -58.95 35.49 -52.00
C PHE A 448 -60.07 35.38 -53.03
N ARG A 449 -61.13 34.65 -52.68
CA ARG A 449 -62.39 34.63 -53.45
C ARG A 449 -63.21 35.87 -53.09
N GLU A 450 -64.01 36.39 -54.04
CA GLU A 450 -64.83 37.60 -53.81
C GLU A 450 -65.70 37.51 -52.54
N ASP A 451 -66.28 36.34 -52.26
CA ASP A 451 -67.10 36.15 -51.06
C ASP A 451 -66.31 36.23 -49.73
N ASP A 452 -64.99 36.05 -49.75
CA ASP A 452 -64.12 36.16 -48.58
C ASP A 452 -63.58 37.59 -48.38
N GLU A 453 -63.98 38.55 -49.24
CA GLU A 453 -63.51 39.94 -49.20
C GLU A 453 -63.89 40.66 -47.89
N TRP A 454 -64.97 40.25 -47.24
CA TRP A 454 -65.39 40.82 -45.94
C TRP A 454 -64.26 40.74 -44.91
N TRP A 455 -63.55 39.60 -44.83
CA TRP A 455 -62.47 39.40 -43.86
C TRP A 455 -61.25 40.28 -44.16
N ILE A 456 -60.99 40.52 -45.44
CA ILE A 456 -59.95 41.46 -45.87
C ILE A 456 -60.28 42.89 -45.41
N ASN A 457 -61.53 43.31 -45.58
CA ASN A 457 -61.96 44.67 -45.25
C ASN A 457 -62.08 44.90 -43.74
N ASP A 458 -62.61 43.94 -43.00
CA ASP A 458 -62.92 44.10 -41.58
C ASP A 458 -61.76 43.66 -40.66
N CYS A 459 -60.88 42.75 -41.10
CA CYS A 459 -59.79 42.22 -40.28
C CYS A 459 -58.40 42.60 -40.82
N MET A 460 -58.07 42.22 -42.05
CA MET A 460 -56.71 42.39 -42.59
C MET A 460 -56.32 43.85 -42.83
N LYS A 461 -57.19 44.66 -43.45
CA LYS A 461 -56.89 46.08 -43.73
C LYS A 461 -56.66 46.91 -42.46
N PRO A 462 -57.51 46.82 -41.41
CA PRO A 462 -57.26 47.50 -40.14
C PRO A 462 -55.96 47.06 -39.48
N PHE A 463 -55.65 45.76 -39.51
CA PHE A 463 -54.40 45.21 -38.99
C PHE A 463 -53.18 45.79 -39.72
N LEU A 464 -53.18 45.79 -41.05
CA LEU A 464 -52.08 46.31 -41.86
C LEU A 464 -51.86 47.81 -41.59
N GLN A 465 -52.93 48.61 -41.52
CA GLN A 465 -52.84 50.03 -41.21
C GLN A 465 -52.32 50.31 -39.78
N GLY A 466 -52.70 49.49 -38.81
CA GLY A 466 -52.33 49.67 -37.41
C GLY A 466 -50.93 49.17 -37.07
N ARG A 467 -50.54 47.98 -37.54
CA ARG A 467 -49.31 47.30 -37.11
C ARG A 467 -48.22 47.21 -38.18
N MET A 468 -48.58 47.33 -39.46
CA MET A 468 -47.62 47.27 -40.57
C MET A 468 -47.75 48.47 -41.52
N PRO A 469 -47.70 49.73 -41.02
CA PRO A 469 -47.86 50.91 -41.87
C PRO A 469 -46.72 51.10 -42.88
N HIS A 470 -45.62 50.34 -42.75
CA HIS A 470 -44.47 50.37 -43.65
C HIS A 470 -44.71 49.61 -44.96
N LEU A 471 -45.80 48.84 -45.07
CA LEU A 471 -46.19 48.15 -46.29
C LEU A 471 -47.04 49.10 -47.15
N GLU A 472 -46.41 49.79 -48.10
CA GLU A 472 -47.03 50.79 -48.97
C GLU A 472 -47.64 50.17 -50.24
N HIS A 473 -47.02 49.11 -50.78
CA HIS A 473 -47.43 48.47 -52.05
C HIS A 473 -48.08 47.10 -51.80
N ILE A 474 -49.40 47.11 -51.59
CA ILE A 474 -50.19 45.90 -51.31
C ILE A 474 -51.23 45.67 -52.41
N VAL A 475 -51.28 44.45 -52.95
CA VAL A 475 -52.29 44.04 -53.94
C VAL A 475 -53.43 43.29 -53.25
N PHE A 476 -54.66 43.76 -53.45
CA PHE A 476 -55.88 43.18 -52.88
C PHE A 476 -56.73 42.52 -53.97
N GLY A 477 -56.65 41.19 -54.06
CA GLY A 477 -57.45 40.40 -54.99
C GLY A 477 -57.28 40.85 -56.45
N ASP A 478 -58.32 40.62 -57.26
CA ASP A 478 -58.25 40.91 -58.69
C ASP A 478 -58.39 42.40 -59.00
N SER A 479 -58.90 43.18 -58.04
CA SER A 479 -59.04 44.64 -58.16
C SER A 479 -57.70 45.36 -58.26
N GLY A 480 -56.62 44.76 -57.74
CA GLY A 480 -55.28 45.33 -57.76
C GLY A 480 -54.42 44.91 -58.96
N LEU A 481 -54.95 44.10 -59.89
CA LEU A 481 -54.23 43.67 -61.08
C LEU A 481 -54.13 44.81 -62.12
N HIS A 482 -53.01 44.88 -62.84
CA HIS A 482 -52.80 45.93 -63.83
C HIS A 482 -53.75 45.80 -65.05
N PRO A 483 -54.49 46.85 -65.44
CA PRO A 483 -55.36 46.82 -66.59
C PRO A 483 -54.55 46.81 -67.89
N GLY A 484 -54.75 45.79 -68.75
CA GLY A 484 -54.16 45.72 -70.09
C GLY A 484 -53.36 44.45 -70.44
N SER A 485 -53.15 43.54 -69.49
CA SER A 485 -52.54 42.22 -69.70
C SER A 485 -53.59 41.09 -69.67
N PHE A 486 -53.25 39.91 -70.20
CA PHE A 486 -54.09 38.72 -70.04
C PHE A 486 -54.15 38.33 -68.55
N TYR A 487 -55.34 37.98 -68.07
CA TYR A 487 -55.62 37.74 -66.65
C TYR A 487 -54.61 36.81 -65.94
N LEU A 488 -54.27 35.66 -66.54
CA LEU A 488 -53.28 34.75 -65.95
C LEU A 488 -51.87 35.34 -65.91
N ASN A 489 -51.47 36.13 -66.91
CA ASN A 489 -50.17 36.79 -66.90
C ASN A 489 -50.12 37.90 -65.83
N ALA A 490 -51.21 38.62 -65.64
CA ALA A 490 -51.32 39.63 -64.58
C ALA A 490 -51.15 39.00 -63.19
N ILE A 491 -51.81 37.86 -62.94
CA ILE A 491 -51.70 37.13 -61.67
C ILE A 491 -50.27 36.62 -61.45
N TYR A 492 -49.65 36.03 -62.48
CA TYR A 492 -48.31 35.50 -62.38
C TYR A 492 -47.27 36.59 -62.08
N ASP A 493 -47.37 37.72 -62.79
CA ASP A 493 -46.48 38.88 -62.61
C ASP A 493 -46.54 39.42 -61.17
N VAL A 494 -47.75 39.59 -60.62
CA VAL A 494 -47.90 40.00 -59.23
C VAL A 494 -47.34 38.95 -58.27
N ILE A 495 -47.53 37.63 -58.50
CA ILE A 495 -46.91 36.60 -57.65
C ILE A 495 -45.39 36.71 -57.67
N GLU A 496 -44.80 36.82 -58.85
CA GLU A 496 -43.35 36.82 -59.04
C GLU A 496 -42.69 38.03 -58.38
N ASN A 497 -43.30 39.20 -58.54
CA ASN A 497 -42.78 40.47 -58.03
C ASN A 497 -43.27 40.80 -56.60
N SER A 498 -43.93 39.85 -55.91
CA SER A 498 -44.34 40.01 -54.52
C SER A 498 -43.36 39.42 -53.52
N TYR A 499 -43.09 40.15 -52.44
CA TYR A 499 -42.27 39.64 -51.34
C TYR A 499 -42.93 38.46 -50.61
N LYS A 500 -44.24 38.59 -50.33
CA LYS A 500 -45.09 37.53 -49.78
C LYS A 500 -46.43 37.47 -50.51
N THR A 501 -46.91 36.25 -50.73
CA THR A 501 -48.26 36.00 -51.25
C THR A 501 -49.08 35.28 -50.19
N VAL A 502 -50.17 35.91 -49.76
CA VAL A 502 -51.13 35.35 -48.81
C VAL A 502 -52.31 34.79 -49.57
N LEU A 503 -52.67 33.54 -49.30
CA LEU A 503 -53.84 32.89 -49.86
C LEU A 503 -54.84 32.57 -48.76
N LEU A 504 -56.08 33.01 -48.94
CA LEU A 504 -57.20 32.80 -48.01
C LEU A 504 -58.00 31.56 -48.40
N LEU A 505 -57.98 30.57 -47.50
CA LEU A 505 -58.63 29.29 -47.65
C LEU A 505 -59.91 29.24 -46.81
N SER A 506 -61.03 29.02 -47.49
CA SER A 506 -62.34 28.68 -46.94
C SER A 506 -62.84 27.43 -47.69
N ASN A 507 -63.82 26.71 -47.14
CA ASN A 507 -64.49 25.59 -47.82
C ASN A 507 -64.96 26.01 -49.22
N GLN A 508 -65.41 27.26 -49.28
CA GLN A 508 -65.87 27.97 -50.44
C GLN A 508 -64.75 28.29 -51.45
N SER A 509 -63.58 28.79 -51.02
CA SER A 509 -62.48 29.09 -51.95
C SER A 509 -61.83 27.84 -52.53
N VAL A 510 -61.84 26.73 -51.79
CA VAL A 510 -61.33 25.43 -52.22
C VAL A 510 -62.13 24.83 -53.39
N GLU A 511 -63.44 25.09 -53.46
CA GLU A 511 -64.30 24.64 -54.57
C GLU A 511 -64.21 25.55 -55.81
N ASP A 512 -63.69 26.78 -55.67
CA ASP A 512 -63.60 27.75 -56.76
C ASP A 512 -62.44 27.45 -57.72
N THR A 513 -62.77 27.32 -59.02
CA THR A 513 -61.79 26.93 -60.04
C THR A 513 -60.73 28.02 -60.28
N TRP A 514 -61.12 29.29 -60.17
CA TRP A 514 -60.21 30.42 -60.41
C TRP A 514 -59.24 30.62 -59.23
N PHE A 515 -59.73 30.56 -58.00
CA PHE A 515 -58.90 30.56 -56.81
C PHE A 515 -57.91 29.39 -56.80
N MET A 516 -58.39 28.18 -57.14
CA MET A 516 -57.51 27.01 -57.24
C MET A 516 -56.44 27.14 -58.33
N THR A 517 -56.72 27.91 -59.39
CA THR A 517 -55.71 28.25 -60.41
C THR A 517 -54.66 29.21 -59.84
N LYS A 518 -55.07 30.26 -59.11
CA LYS A 518 -54.16 31.18 -58.40
C LYS A 518 -53.26 30.44 -57.40
N LEU A 519 -53.85 29.56 -56.60
CA LEU A 519 -53.13 28.71 -55.65
C LEU A 519 -52.08 27.86 -56.38
N ARG A 520 -52.44 27.22 -57.50
CA ARG A 520 -51.50 26.41 -58.27
C ARG A 520 -50.31 27.22 -58.76
N MET A 521 -50.58 28.39 -59.34
CA MET A 521 -49.54 29.29 -59.87
C MET A 521 -48.60 29.78 -58.75
N ALA A 522 -49.15 30.15 -57.59
CA ALA A 522 -48.35 30.57 -56.45
C ALA A 522 -47.41 29.46 -55.98
N VAL A 523 -47.94 28.23 -55.84
CA VAL A 523 -47.16 27.09 -55.36
C VAL A 523 -46.09 26.65 -56.36
N GLU A 524 -46.40 26.70 -57.66
CA GLU A 524 -45.44 26.45 -58.73
C GLU A 524 -44.28 27.45 -58.66
N HIS A 525 -44.59 28.75 -58.55
CA HIS A 525 -43.58 29.79 -58.37
C HIS A 525 -42.73 29.61 -57.10
N MET A 526 -43.35 29.24 -55.97
CA MET A 526 -42.64 28.96 -54.71
C MET A 526 -41.67 27.77 -54.86
N ASN A 527 -42.08 26.74 -55.61
CA ASN A 527 -41.24 25.56 -55.85
C ASN A 527 -40.08 25.88 -56.81
N ASP A 528 -40.29 26.74 -57.80
CA ASP A 528 -39.28 27.16 -58.76
C ASP A 528 -38.22 28.06 -58.12
N THR A 529 -38.65 29.05 -57.33
CA THR A 529 -37.75 29.95 -56.60
C THR A 529 -37.09 29.29 -55.39
N LYS A 530 -37.65 28.17 -54.90
CA LYS A 530 -37.27 27.50 -53.65
C LYS A 530 -37.30 28.45 -52.44
N LEU A 531 -38.15 29.46 -52.45
CA LEU A 531 -38.29 30.42 -51.36
C LEU A 531 -39.67 30.31 -50.72
N GLU A 532 -39.74 30.37 -49.39
CA GLU A 532 -40.99 30.33 -48.63
C GLU A 532 -41.75 31.66 -48.68
N LYS A 533 -42.29 32.00 -49.85
CA LYS A 533 -43.03 33.26 -50.09
C LYS A 533 -44.53 33.17 -49.81
N ILE A 534 -45.09 31.96 -49.71
CA ILE A 534 -46.52 31.74 -49.52
C ILE A 534 -46.90 31.65 -48.05
N ILE A 535 -47.97 32.34 -47.67
CA ILE A 535 -48.63 32.22 -46.37
C ILE A 535 -50.06 31.74 -46.62
N LEU A 536 -50.44 30.62 -45.99
CA LEU A 536 -51.80 30.10 -46.03
C LEU A 536 -52.56 30.54 -44.78
N ILE A 537 -53.68 31.22 -44.99
CA ILE A 537 -54.61 31.61 -43.94
C ILE A 537 -55.90 30.83 -44.14
N PHE A 538 -56.28 30.03 -43.16
CA PHE A 538 -57.55 29.32 -43.09
C PHE A 538 -58.54 30.20 -42.34
N LEU A 539 -59.64 30.58 -42.98
CA LEU A 539 -60.71 31.34 -42.35
C LEU A 539 -61.60 30.47 -41.46
N GLU A 540 -61.66 29.18 -41.78
CA GLU A 540 -62.43 28.16 -41.08
C GLU A 540 -61.67 26.84 -41.08
N ASP A 541 -62.12 25.89 -40.25
CA ASP A 541 -61.58 24.54 -40.27
C ASP A 541 -62.15 23.78 -41.47
N ILE A 542 -61.28 23.37 -42.40
CA ILE A 542 -61.65 22.66 -43.63
C ILE A 542 -61.30 21.18 -43.42
N ASP A 543 -62.30 20.30 -43.58
CA ASP A 543 -62.12 18.86 -43.46
C ASP A 543 -60.97 18.34 -44.36
N ASP A 544 -60.15 17.45 -43.81
CA ASP A 544 -58.97 16.88 -44.48
C ASP A 544 -59.26 16.21 -45.85
N ASP A 545 -60.49 15.72 -46.03
CA ASP A 545 -60.95 15.10 -47.27
C ASP A 545 -61.33 16.12 -48.35
N HIS A 546 -61.73 17.33 -47.95
CA HIS A 546 -62.06 18.43 -48.86
C HIS A 546 -60.83 19.27 -49.22
N LEU A 547 -59.76 19.19 -48.43
CA LEU A 547 -58.50 19.89 -48.68
C LEU A 547 -57.85 19.46 -50.02
N PRO A 548 -57.52 20.41 -50.93
CA PRO A 548 -56.83 20.09 -52.16
C PRO A 548 -55.48 19.44 -51.90
N TYR A 549 -55.12 18.46 -52.74
CA TYR A 549 -53.83 17.76 -52.64
C TYR A 549 -52.63 18.70 -52.52
N LEU A 550 -52.65 19.83 -53.25
CA LEU A 550 -51.57 20.81 -53.22
C LEU A 550 -51.44 21.51 -51.86
N VAL A 551 -52.56 21.81 -51.19
CA VAL A 551 -52.57 22.37 -49.84
C VAL A 551 -52.08 21.32 -48.84
N ARG A 552 -52.55 20.07 -48.93
CA ARG A 552 -52.08 18.96 -48.08
C ARG A 552 -50.58 18.73 -48.23
N LEU A 553 -50.05 18.85 -49.46
CA LEU A 553 -48.62 18.73 -49.73
C LEU A 553 -47.83 19.86 -49.06
N LEU A 554 -48.31 21.10 -49.09
CA LEU A 554 -47.68 22.22 -48.38
C LEU A 554 -47.67 22.01 -46.87
N LEU A 555 -48.80 21.57 -46.31
CA LEU A 555 -48.96 21.29 -44.87
C LEU A 555 -48.06 20.13 -44.42
N SER A 556 -47.90 19.09 -45.25
CA SER A 556 -47.09 17.90 -44.94
C SER A 556 -45.60 18.19 -44.69
N ARG A 557 -45.10 19.35 -45.16
CA ARG A 557 -43.73 19.79 -44.93
C ARG A 557 -43.55 20.54 -43.60
N ASN A 558 -44.44 20.32 -42.63
CA ASN A 558 -44.50 20.99 -41.33
C ASN A 558 -44.47 22.53 -41.43
N LYS A 559 -45.02 23.07 -42.52
CA LYS A 559 -45.09 24.51 -42.72
C LYS A 559 -46.19 25.10 -41.84
N PRO A 560 -45.93 26.18 -41.09
CA PRO A 560 -46.94 26.80 -40.26
C PRO A 560 -48.02 27.43 -41.15
N TYR A 561 -49.26 26.96 -41.03
CA TYR A 561 -50.44 27.68 -41.49
C TYR A 561 -50.98 28.56 -40.36
N LEU A 562 -51.82 29.51 -40.73
CA LEU A 562 -52.51 30.40 -39.80
C LEU A 562 -54.00 30.07 -39.89
N LEU A 563 -54.61 29.72 -38.76
CA LEU A 563 -56.05 29.50 -38.66
C LEU A 563 -56.66 30.70 -37.94
N TRP A 564 -57.63 31.35 -38.58
CA TRP A 564 -58.39 32.44 -37.99
C TRP A 564 -59.41 31.90 -36.99
N VAL A 565 -59.60 32.59 -35.88
CA VAL A 565 -60.53 32.22 -34.80
C VAL A 565 -61.32 33.47 -34.41
N ASP A 566 -62.65 33.43 -34.55
CA ASP A 566 -63.51 34.61 -34.34
C ASP A 566 -63.73 34.96 -32.86
N ASP A 567 -63.75 33.96 -31.97
CA ASP A 567 -64.32 34.09 -30.61
C ASP A 567 -63.29 34.31 -29.47
N ASP A 568 -62.01 34.49 -29.77
CA ASP A 568 -60.94 34.58 -28.75
C ASP A 568 -59.90 35.67 -29.09
N GLU A 569 -59.94 36.79 -28.36
CA GLU A 569 -59.02 37.93 -28.54
C GLU A 569 -57.55 37.55 -28.29
N ASP A 570 -57.26 36.65 -27.34
CA ASP A 570 -55.89 36.19 -27.06
C ASP A 570 -55.38 35.29 -28.20
N ALA A 571 -56.27 34.47 -28.78
CA ALA A 571 -55.96 33.65 -29.94
C ALA A 571 -55.74 34.50 -31.20
N GLN A 572 -56.52 35.56 -31.40
CA GLN A 572 -56.33 36.53 -32.48
C GLN A 572 -55.00 37.29 -32.34
N GLU A 573 -54.64 37.71 -31.12
CA GLU A 573 -53.35 38.34 -30.87
C GLU A 573 -52.18 37.40 -31.21
N PHE A 574 -52.30 36.11 -30.86
CA PHE A 574 -51.32 35.10 -31.22
C PHE A 574 -51.26 34.87 -32.75
N PHE A 575 -52.41 34.85 -33.42
CA PHE A 575 -52.50 34.76 -34.89
C PHE A 575 -51.73 35.91 -35.54
N TRP A 576 -51.97 37.15 -35.11
CA TRP A 576 -51.32 38.34 -35.66
C TRP A 576 -49.82 38.35 -35.37
N ALA A 577 -49.38 37.99 -34.17
CA ALA A 577 -47.96 37.86 -33.86
C ALA A 577 -47.26 36.80 -34.72
N LYS A 578 -47.97 35.70 -35.05
CA LYS A 578 -47.45 34.65 -35.94
C LYS A 578 -47.44 35.10 -37.41
N PHE A 579 -48.42 35.88 -37.85
CA PHE A 579 -48.44 36.53 -39.16
C PHE A 579 -47.26 37.52 -39.31
N GLU A 580 -47.06 38.42 -38.34
CA GLU A 580 -45.93 39.35 -38.31
C GLU A 580 -44.59 38.64 -38.40
N LYS A 581 -44.43 37.55 -37.64
CA LYS A 581 -43.21 36.74 -37.69
C LYS A 581 -42.98 36.13 -39.08
N SER A 582 -44.04 35.70 -39.76
CA SER A 582 -43.98 35.08 -41.09
C SER A 582 -43.62 36.10 -42.19
N MET A 583 -43.96 37.37 -41.97
CA MET A 583 -43.63 38.50 -42.86
C MET A 583 -42.19 39.02 -42.74
N ARG A 584 -41.39 38.59 -41.75
CA ARG A 584 -40.04 39.17 -41.51
C ARG A 584 -38.97 38.75 -42.51
N ALA A 585 -39.10 37.55 -43.08
CA ALA A 585 -38.07 36.96 -43.91
C ALA A 585 -38.63 35.89 -44.84
N ASN A 586 -38.09 35.82 -46.05
CA ASN A 586 -38.19 34.65 -46.91
C ASN A 586 -37.08 33.66 -46.54
N ARG A 587 -37.44 32.39 -46.45
CA ARG A 587 -36.52 31.29 -46.09
C ARG A 587 -36.29 30.44 -47.32
N GLU A 588 -35.08 29.93 -47.51
CA GLU A 588 -34.86 28.92 -48.53
C GLU A 588 -35.54 27.60 -48.11
N MET A 589 -36.29 27.00 -49.04
CA MET A 589 -36.92 25.70 -48.86
C MET A 589 -35.83 24.63 -48.80
N ASN A 590 -35.61 24.07 -47.60
CA ASN A 590 -34.60 23.04 -47.40
C ASN A 590 -35.25 21.69 -47.03
N ASN A 591 -35.05 20.68 -47.87
CA ASN A 591 -35.67 19.34 -47.72
C ASN A 591 -34.97 18.44 -46.67
N VAL A 592 -34.13 19.02 -45.80
CA VAL A 592 -33.25 18.28 -44.88
C VAL A 592 -33.90 17.99 -43.52
N ILE A 593 -35.19 18.27 -43.35
CA ILE A 593 -35.96 17.80 -42.19
C ILE A 593 -36.70 16.51 -42.62
N PRO A 594 -36.17 15.31 -42.33
CA PRO A 594 -37.00 14.11 -42.33
C PRO A 594 -38.07 14.25 -41.24
N VAL A 595 -39.26 13.71 -41.52
CA VAL A 595 -40.41 13.61 -40.60
C VAL A 595 -39.99 13.20 -39.19
#